data_AF-A0A7C4UJD1-F1
#
_entry.id   AF-A0A7C4UJD1-F1
#
_cell.length_a   1.000
_cell.length_b   1.000
_cell.length_c   1.000
_cell.angle_alpha   90.00
_cell.angle_beta   90.00
_cell.angle_gamma   90.00
#
_symmetry.space_group_name_H-M   'P 1'
#
loop_
_entity.id
_entity.type
_entity.pdbx_description
1 polymer ?
#
loop_
_entity_poly.entity_id
_entity_poly.type
_entity_poly.pdbx_seq_one_letter_code
_entity_poly.pdbx_strand_id
1 'polypeptide(L)' 'MSRQQTQECGIDQIEVDVRSRLNGRLKDFRLVHGDGGLVLRGRAQSYYAKQLAQHAVREATGLPIAANEIEVASA' A
#
# COMPACT_ATOMS: atom_id res chain seq x y z
N MET A 1 9.01 3.10 -28.33
CA MET A 1 8.69 3.60 -26.98
C MET A 1 7.17 3.53 -26.89
N SER A 2 6.55 2.61 -26.16
CA SER A 2 6.10 2.84 -24.77
C SER A 2 5.58 1.52 -24.18
N ARG A 3 6.26 0.94 -23.20
CA ARG A 3 5.82 -0.28 -22.48
C ARG A 3 5.52 -0.03 -20.99
N GLN A 4 5.43 1.23 -20.55
CA GLN A 4 5.36 1.56 -19.12
C GLN A 4 3.97 1.98 -18.62
N GLN A 5 2.98 2.16 -19.51
CA GLN A 5 1.72 2.83 -19.13
C GLN A 5 0.65 1.92 -18.50
N THR A 6 0.79 0.60 -18.57
CA THR A 6 -0.18 -0.36 -18.00
C THR A 6 0.10 -0.77 -16.56
N GLN A 7 1.27 -0.44 -15.99
CA GLN A 7 1.61 -0.83 -14.62
C GLN A 7 1.24 0.22 -13.56
N GLU A 8 1.10 1.49 -13.93
CA GLU A 8 0.84 2.58 -12.97
C GLU A 8 -0.65 2.72 -12.60
N CYS A 9 -1.56 2.50 -13.55
CA CYS A 9 -3.01 2.69 -13.33
C CYS A 9 -3.62 1.71 -12.32
N GLY A 10 -3.07 0.50 -12.18
CA GLY A 10 -3.60 -0.52 -11.28
C GLY A 10 -3.28 -0.26 -9.81
N ILE A 11 -2.12 0.35 -9.54
CA ILE A 11 -1.63 0.56 -8.17
C ILE A 11 -2.34 1.73 -7.52
N ASP A 12 -2.54 2.83 -8.28
CA ASP A 12 -3.22 4.03 -7.79
C ASP A 12 -4.66 3.70 -7.34
N GLN A 13 -5.35 2.82 -8.08
CA GLN A 13 -6.67 2.35 -7.68
C GLN A 13 -6.64 1.53 -6.38
N ILE A 14 -5.60 0.70 -6.18
CA ILE A 14 -5.40 -0.04 -4.93
C ILE A 14 -5.08 0.94 -3.79
N GLU A 15 -4.29 1.97 -4.03
CA GLU A 15 -3.99 3.02 -3.03
C GLU A 15 -5.27 3.71 -2.57
N VAL A 16 -6.15 4.07 -3.49
CA VAL A 16 -7.46 4.69 -3.19
C VAL A 16 -8.38 3.73 -2.45
N ASP A 17 -8.45 2.46 -2.86
CA ASP A 17 -9.30 1.44 -2.23
C ASP A 17 -8.84 1.15 -0.80
N VAL A 18 -7.53 0.95 -0.60
CA VAL A 18 -6.91 0.73 0.71
C VAL A 18 -7.12 1.95 1.61
N ARG A 19 -6.86 3.17 1.11
CA ARG A 19 -7.11 4.40 1.90
C ARG A 19 -8.57 4.54 2.31
N SER A 20 -9.51 4.19 1.43
CA SER A 20 -10.94 4.21 1.72
C SER A 20 -11.31 3.17 2.79
N ARG A 21 -10.82 1.93 2.69
CA ARG A 21 -11.06 0.88 3.70
C ARG A 21 -10.50 1.21 5.08
N LEU A 22 -9.34 1.86 5.13
CA LEU A 22 -8.71 2.28 6.39
C LEU A 22 -9.31 3.57 6.97
N ASN A 23 -10.29 4.18 6.31
CA ASN A 23 -11.07 5.32 6.81
C ASN A 23 -10.21 6.46 7.39
N GLY A 24 -9.08 6.77 6.74
CA GLY A 24 -8.15 7.82 7.17
C GLY A 24 -7.15 7.45 8.27
N ARG A 25 -7.12 6.20 8.73
CA ARG A 25 -6.13 5.69 9.73
C ARG A 25 -4.70 5.58 9.17
N LEU A 26 -4.54 5.77 7.87
CA LEU A 26 -3.30 5.69 7.13
C LEU A 26 -3.07 7.02 6.41
N LYS A 27 -1.98 7.70 6.75
CA LYS A 27 -1.57 8.99 6.15
C LYS A 27 -0.43 8.76 5.16
N ASP A 28 -0.40 9.58 4.12
CA ASP A 28 0.63 9.54 3.08
C ASP A 28 0.88 8.12 2.52
N PHE A 29 -0.19 7.31 2.43
CA PHE A 29 -0.07 5.94 1.95
C PHE A 29 0.31 5.95 0.48
N ARG A 30 1.38 5.21 0.17
CA ARG A 30 1.83 4.99 -1.19
C ARG A 30 2.22 3.54 -1.43
N LEU A 31 1.87 3.02 -2.59
CA LEU A 31 2.34 1.74 -3.08
C LEU A 31 3.40 1.94 -4.16
N VAL A 32 4.51 1.23 -4.05
CA VAL A 32 5.62 1.32 -5.00
C VAL A 32 5.98 -0.08 -5.46
N HIS A 33 6.24 -0.28 -6.75
CA HIS A 33 6.84 -1.53 -7.22
C HIS A 33 8.32 -1.56 -6.83
N GLY A 34 8.70 -2.54 -6.03
CA GLY A 34 10.09 -2.86 -5.72
C GLY A 34 10.56 -4.08 -6.50
N ASP A 35 11.85 -4.38 -6.36
CA ASP A 35 12.44 -5.60 -6.92
C ASP A 35 11.89 -6.81 -6.14
N GLY A 36 10.98 -7.57 -6.77
CA GLY A 36 10.35 -8.75 -6.17
C GLY A 36 8.95 -8.56 -5.57
N GLY A 37 8.32 -7.38 -5.69
CA GLY A 37 6.92 -7.19 -5.28
C GLY A 37 6.51 -5.77 -4.96
N LEU A 38 5.39 -5.62 -4.25
CA LEU A 38 4.88 -4.32 -3.83
C LEU A 38 5.49 -3.88 -2.50
N VAL A 39 5.83 -2.60 -2.41
CA VAL A 39 6.35 -1.95 -1.21
C VAL A 39 5.30 -0.97 -0.70
N LEU A 40 4.85 -1.18 0.54
CA LEU A 40 3.90 -0.30 1.21
C LEU A 40 4.66 0.77 1.97
N ARG A 41 4.37 2.04 1.66
CA ARG A 41 4.92 3.21 2.35
C ARG A 41 3.81 4.04 2.95
N GLY A 42 4.08 4.70 4.06
CA GLY A 42 3.14 5.64 4.68
C GLY A 42 3.24 5.64 6.19
N ARG A 43 2.26 6.27 6.84
CA ARG A 43 2.20 6.41 8.29
C ARG A 43 0.89 5.89 8.84
N ALA A 44 0.98 4.92 9.75
CA ALA A 44 -0.13 4.36 10.48
C ALA A 44 -0.18 4.91 11.91
N GLN A 45 -1.39 5.11 12.44
CA GLN A 45 -1.56 5.53 13.84
C GLN A 45 -1.49 4.36 14.84
N SER A 46 -1.40 3.11 14.35
CA SER A 46 -1.27 1.93 15.20
C SER A 46 -0.69 0.76 14.42
N TYR A 47 -0.12 -0.20 15.14
CA TYR A 47 0.30 -1.48 14.56
C TYR A 47 -0.88 -2.20 13.88
N TYR A 48 -2.09 -2.08 14.45
CA TYR A 48 -3.29 -2.63 13.85
C TYR A 48 -3.58 -2.03 12.46
N ALA A 49 -3.44 -0.71 12.30
CA ALA A 49 -3.58 -0.07 10.99
C ALA A 49 -2.49 -0.51 10.00
N LYS A 50 -1.25 -0.73 10.46
CA LYS A 50 -0.16 -1.29 9.63
C LYS A 50 -0.48 -2.70 9.14
N GLN A 51 -1.03 -3.56 9.99
CA GLN A 51 -1.46 -4.91 9.62
C GLN A 51 -2.66 -4.89 8.67
N LEU A 52 -3.64 -4.03 8.94
CA LEU A 52 -4.83 -3.89 8.10
C LEU A 52 -4.48 -3.40 6.69
N ALA A 53 -3.53 -2.46 6.57
CA ALA A 53 -3.02 -2.01 5.28
C ALA A 53 -2.35 -3.14 4.50
N GLN A 54 -1.51 -3.95 5.17
CA GLN A 54 -0.88 -5.11 4.52
C GLN A 54 -1.92 -6.12 4.04
N HIS A 55 -2.94 -6.42 4.86
CA HIS A 55 -4.02 -7.33 4.49
C HIS A 55 -4.83 -6.78 3.31
N ALA A 56 -5.25 -5.52 3.38
CA ALA A 56 -6.03 -4.87 2.33
C ALA A 56 -5.28 -4.85 1.00
N VAL A 57 -3.97 -4.58 1.02
CA VAL A 57 -3.14 -4.68 -0.19
C VAL A 57 -3.11 -6.12 -0.70
N ARG A 58 -2.85 -7.11 0.16
CA ARG A 58 -2.80 -8.53 -0.24
C ARG A 58 -4.13 -9.08 -0.76
N GLU A 59 -5.26 -8.48 -0.40
CA GLU A 59 -6.57 -8.83 -0.94
C GLU A 59 -6.91 -8.06 -2.22
N ALA A 60 -6.53 -6.78 -2.28
CA ALA A 60 -6.74 -5.94 -3.45
C ALA A 60 -5.78 -6.30 -4.61
N THR A 61 -4.62 -6.85 -4.29
CA THR A 61 -3.62 -7.32 -5.24
C THR A 61 -3.32 -8.79 -5.03
N GLY A 62 -3.25 -9.56 -6.12
CA GLY A 62 -2.72 -10.91 -6.09
C GLY A 62 -1.18 -10.96 -6.03
N LEU A 63 -0.50 -9.81 -5.93
CA LEU A 63 0.95 -9.70 -5.97
C LEU A 63 1.59 -9.85 -4.59
N PRO A 64 2.81 -10.42 -4.51
CA PRO A 64 3.56 -10.50 -3.26
C PRO A 64 3.95 -9.11 -2.77
N ILE A 65 3.87 -8.93 -1.46
CA ILE A 65 4.36 -7.73 -0.78
C ILE A 65 5.84 -7.96 -0.44
N ALA A 66 6.72 -7.19 -1.08
CA ALA A 66 8.16 -7.27 -0.85
C ALA A 66 8.56 -6.64 0.49
N ALA A 67 7.97 -5.49 0.83
CA ALA A 67 8.30 -4.77 2.06
C ALA A 67 7.13 -3.93 2.59
N ASN A 68 7.07 -3.80 3.93
CA ASN A 68 6.13 -2.93 4.61
C ASN A 68 6.88 -1.85 5.40
N GLU A 69 7.17 -0.76 4.70
CA GLU A 69 7.82 0.46 5.20
C GLU A 69 6.81 1.45 5.80
N ILE A 70 5.62 0.99 6.22
CA ILE A 70 4.70 1.83 6.96
C ILE A 70 5.26 2.08 8.35
N GLU A 71 5.47 3.35 8.68
CA GLU A 71 5.88 3.77 10.01
C GLU A 71 4.66 3.85 10.93
N VAL A 72 4.77 3.27 12.13
CA VAL A 72 3.73 3.40 13.15
C VAL A 72 4.09 4.60 14.01
N ALA A 73 3.21 5.59 14.07
CA ALA A 73 3.29 6.64 15.06
C ALA A 73 2.94 6.02 16.42
N SER A 74 3.96 5.55 17.13
CA SER A 74 3.85 5.14 18.53
C SER A 74 3.36 6.36 19.32
N ALA A 75 2.15 6.29 19.87
CA ALA A 75 1.69 7.21 20.90
C ALA A 75 2.36 6.89 22.24
#